data_AF-X1ALQ3-F1
#
_entry.id   AF-X1ALQ3-F1
#
_cell.length_a   1.000
_cell.length_b   1.000
_cell.length_c   1.000
_cell.angle_alpha   90.00
_cell.angle_beta   90.00
_cell.angle_gamma   90.00
#
_symmetry.space_group_name_H-M   'P 1'
#
loop_
_entity.id
_entity.type
_entity.pdbx_description
1 polymer ?
#
loop_
_entity_poly.entity_id
_entity_poly.type
_entity_poly.pdbx_seq_one_letter_code
_entity_poly.pdbx_strand_id
1 'polypeptide(L)' 'MAVGEEKTDYLPPSEVSRLVEVLKRNMRRAAENLEFERAAQFRDRIKELTKKSIINKNW' A
#
# COMPACT_ATOMS: atom_id res chain seq x y z
N MET A 1 -27.13 -16.47 -6.80
CA MET A 1 -26.41 -16.68 -8.06
C MET A 1 -25.05 -16.04 -7.93
N ALA A 2 -24.01 -16.84 -8.16
CA ALA A 2 -22.61 -16.45 -8.08
C ALA A 2 -22.27 -15.46 -9.19
N VAL A 3 -21.56 -14.39 -8.86
CA VAL A 3 -20.70 -13.69 -9.81
C VAL A 3 -19.29 -13.91 -9.30
N GLY A 4 -18.60 -14.84 -9.97
CA GLY A 4 -17.18 -15.04 -9.81
C GLY A 4 -16.46 -13.81 -10.33
N GLU A 5 -15.99 -12.97 -9.41
CA GLU A 5 -14.98 -11.98 -9.75
C GLU A 5 -13.64 -12.68 -9.65
N GLU A 6 -13.15 -13.04 -10.83
CA GLU A 6 -11.76 -13.39 -11.11
C GLU A 6 -10.86 -12.48 -10.27
N LYS A 7 -10.10 -13.08 -9.34
CA LYS A 7 -9.08 -12.41 -8.52
C LYS A 7 -7.98 -11.89 -9.44
N THR A 8 -8.25 -10.83 -10.18
CA THR A 8 -7.21 -10.05 -10.81
C THR A 8 -6.43 -9.43 -9.65
N ASP A 9 -5.13 -9.68 -9.60
CA ASP A 9 -4.17 -9.20 -8.59
C ASP A 9 -3.98 -7.67 -8.66
N TYR A 10 -5.06 -6.92 -8.91
CA TYR A 10 -5.05 -5.51 -9.27
C TYR A 10 -5.98 -4.74 -8.33
N LEU A 11 -5.39 -4.26 -7.24
CA LEU A 11 -6.02 -3.27 -6.38
C LEU A 11 -6.32 -2.02 -7.22
N PRO A 12 -7.58 -1.53 -7.26
CA PRO A 12 -7.90 -0.29 -7.95
C PRO A 12 -7.04 0.86 -7.36
N PRO A 13 -6.66 1.86 -8.17
CA PRO A 13 -5.77 2.94 -7.73
C PRO A 13 -6.27 3.65 -6.46
N SER A 14 -7.59 3.73 -6.26
CA SER A 14 -8.24 4.24 -5.05
C SER A 14 -7.96 3.40 -3.80
N GLU A 15 -7.89 2.06 -3.93
CA GLU A 15 -7.50 1.18 -2.82
C GLU A 15 -6.00 1.27 -2.53
N VAL A 16 -5.15 1.44 -3.55
CA VAL A 16 -3.72 1.64 -3.33
C VAL A 16 -3.47 2.92 -2.54
N SER A 17 -4.18 4.02 -2.85
CA SER A 17 -4.10 5.25 -2.07
C SER A 17 -4.53 5.05 -0.61
N ARG A 18 -5.63 4.32 -0.36
CA ARG A 18 -6.08 3.98 1.00
C ARG A 18 -5.04 3.14 1.75
N LEU A 19 -4.49 2.12 1.11
CA LEU A 19 -3.48 1.25 1.72
C LEU A 19 -2.20 2.02 2.04
N VAL A 20 -1.76 2.92 1.17
CA VAL A 20 -0.62 3.81 1.42
C VAL A 20 -0.88 4.70 2.63
N GLU A 21 -2.09 5.25 2.78
CA GLU A 21 -2.44 6.07 3.94
C GLU A 21 -2.39 5.28 5.25
N VAL A 22 -2.94 4.07 5.26
CA VAL A 22 -2.87 3.15 6.42
C VAL A 22 -1.42 2.83 6.77
N LEU A 23 -0.59 2.48 5.79
CA LEU A 23 0.83 2.20 6.00
C LEU A 23 1.59 3.43 6.52
N LYS A 24 1.27 4.63 6.04
CA LYS A 24 1.86 5.89 6.55
C LYS A 24 1.51 6.13 8.01
N ARG A 25 0.29 5.78 8.43
CA ARG A 25 -0.13 5.88 9.84
C ARG A 25 0.60 4.86 10.70
N ASN A 26 0.71 3.61 10.24
CA ASN A 26 1.44 2.55 10.94
C ASN A 26 2.95 2.83 11.05
N MET A 27 3.55 3.39 9.99
CA MET A 27 4.95 3.84 10.00
C MET A 27 5.20 4.90 11.07
N ARG A 28 4.32 5.91 11.17
CA ARG A 28 4.40 6.95 12.19
C ARG A 28 4.31 6.36 13.59
N ARG A 29 3.32 5.50 13.83
CA ARG A 29 3.16 4.82 15.12
C ARG A 29 4.37 3.96 15.49
N ALA A 30 4.94 3.23 14.54
CA ALA A 30 6.17 2.47 14.76
C ALA A 30 7.35 3.39 15.11
N ALA A 31 7.49 4.53 14.43
CA ALA A 31 8.54 5.50 14.74
C ALA A 31 8.35 6.14 16.13
N GLU A 32 7.10 6.47 16.51
CA GLU A 32 6.75 6.96 17.85
C GLU A 32 7.09 5.94 18.95
N ASN A 33 6.92 4.65 18.66
CA ASN A 33 7.30 3.54 19.55
C ASN A 33 8.80 3.20 19.50
N LEU A 34 9.63 3.95 18.77
CA LEU A 34 11.06 3.66 18.53
C LEU A 34 11.32 2.32 17.79
N GLU A 35 10.30 1.78 17.12
CA GLU A 35 10.37 0.57 16.30
C GLU A 35 10.84 0.89 14.86
N PHE A 36 12.07 1.41 14.74
CA PHE A 36 12.59 1.93 13.47
C PHE A 36 12.67 0.88 12.35
N GLU A 37 12.95 -0.37 12.68
CA GLU A 37 12.97 -1.47 11.71
C GLU A 37 11.58 -1.70 11.10
N ARG A 38 10.53 -1.68 11.92
CA ARG A 38 9.14 -1.77 11.43
C ARG A 38 8.75 -0.53 10.63
N ALA A 39 9.15 0.66 11.06
CA ALA A 39 8.92 1.88 10.30
C ALA A 39 9.60 1.82 8.91
N ALA A 40 10.82 1.27 8.82
CA ALA A 40 11.52 1.06 7.56
C ALA A 40 10.76 0.07 6.65
N GLN A 41 10.27 -1.05 7.20
CA GLN A 41 9.45 -2.00 6.43
C GLN A 41 8.18 -1.35 5.85
N PHE A 42 7.48 -0.52 6.64
CA PHE A 42 6.31 0.21 6.15
C PHE A 42 6.68 1.21 5.05
N ARG A 43 7.79 1.94 5.19
CA ARG A 43 8.32 2.85 4.15
C ARG A 43 8.58 2.11 2.85
N ASP A 44 9.26 0.98 2.92
CA ASP A 44 9.62 0.19 1.73
C ASP A 44 8.36 -0.33 1.04
N ARG A 45 7.37 -0.78 1.82
CA ARG A 45 6.07 -1.21 1.27
C ARG A 45 5.29 -0.08 0.59
N ILE A 46 5.30 1.12 1.17
CA ILE A 46 4.70 2.32 0.54
C ILE A 46 5.37 2.63 -0.79
N LYS A 47 6.71 2.54 -0.85
CA LYS A 47 7.48 2.79 -2.07
C LYS A 47 7.15 1.79 -3.16
N GLU A 48 7.03 0.51 -2.82
CA GLU A 48 6.60 -0.53 -3.77
C GLU A 48 5.19 -0.29 -4.32
N LEU A 49 4.23 0.00 -3.43
CA LEU A 49 2.84 0.25 -3.81
C LEU A 49 2.70 1.49 -4.68
N THR A 50 3.42 2.56 -4.34
CA THR A 50 3.42 3.80 -5.13
C THR A 50 4.05 3.60 -6.49
N LYS A 51 5.16 2.83 -6.58
CA LYS A 51 5.80 2.50 -7.85
C LYS A 51 4.86 1.71 -8.76
N LYS A 52 4.17 0.70 -8.22
CA LYS A 52 3.16 -0.08 -8.96
C LYS A 52 1.98 0.78 -9.42
N SER A 53 1.52 1.71 -8.59
CA SER A 53 0.44 2.64 -8.95
C SER A 53 0.82 3.65 -10.03
N ILE A 54 2.06 4.17 -10.04
CA ILE A 54 2.52 5.13 -11.05
C ILE A 54 2.61 4.46 -12.43
N ILE A 55 3.09 3.21 -12.48
CA ILE A 55 3.15 2.42 -13.72
C ILE A 55 1.73 2.21 -14.29
N ASN A 56 0.73 2.04 -13.43
CA ASN A 56 -0.66 1.80 -13.84
C ASN A 56 -1.41 3.06 -14.34
N LYS A 57 -0.82 4.26 -14.22
CA LYS A 57 -1.46 5.52 -14.63
C LYS A 57 -1.05 5.98 -16.04
N ASN A 58 -0.32 5.14 -16.77
CA ASN A 58 0.30 5.49 -18.04
C ASN A 58 -0.06 4.49 -19.15
N TRP A 59 -1.37 4.36 -19.41
CA TRP A 59 -2.02 3.92 -20.65
C TRP A 59 -3.49 4.43 -20.61
#